data_AF-A0A4U0ZK59-F1
#
_entry.id   AF-A0A4U0ZK59-F1
#
_cell.length_a   1.000
_cell.length_b   1.000
_cell.length_c   1.000
_cell.angle_alpha   90.00
_cell.angle_beta   90.00
_cell.angle_gamma   90.00
#
_symmetry.space_group_name_H-M   'P 1'
#
loop_
_entity.id
_entity.type
_entity.pdbx_description
1 polymer ?
#
loop_
_entity_poly.entity_id
_entity_poly.type
_entity_poly.pdbx_seq_one_letter_code
_entity_poly.pdbx_strand_id
1 'polypeptide(L)'
;TLTLNEDGSYSYQLDNSNPDVQSLDDGVTIQDVFTYTITDADGDESTATLTIDVNGLTDGAPTISIDDADADVTPADNSVVEGSGDTVNG
;
A
#
# COMPACT_ATOMS: atom_id res chain seq x y z
N THR A 1 -13.51 -2.99 0.11
CA THR A 1 -14.92 -3.06 0.61
C THR A 1 -15.59 -1.71 0.50
N LEU A 2 -16.82 -1.67 -0.01
CA LEU A 2 -17.67 -0.47 -0.04
C LEU A 2 -18.85 -0.66 0.92
N THR A 3 -19.15 0.37 1.69
CA THR A 3 -20.41 0.52 2.45
C THR A 3 -21.12 1.75 1.93
N LEU A 4 -22.40 1.62 1.56
CA LEU A 4 -23.26 2.71 1.11
C LEU A 4 -24.48 2.82 2.04
N ASN A 5 -24.80 4.03 2.47
CA ASN A 5 -25.95 4.33 3.33
C ASN A 5 -27.14 4.83 2.49
N GLU A 6 -28.34 4.76 3.07
CA GLU A 6 -29.59 5.22 2.41
C GLU A 6 -29.57 6.73 2.07
N ASP A 7 -28.81 7.54 2.81
CA ASP A 7 -28.64 8.97 2.53
C ASP A 7 -27.61 9.26 1.41
N GLY A 8 -27.07 8.21 0.79
CA GLY A 8 -26.08 8.29 -0.28
C GLY A 8 -24.64 8.50 0.20
N SER A 9 -24.41 8.63 1.51
CA SER A 9 -23.04 8.64 2.04
C SER A 9 -22.41 7.25 1.91
N TYR A 10 -21.10 7.21 1.66
CA TYR A 10 -20.37 5.95 1.47
C TYR A 10 -19.01 5.96 2.18
N SER A 11 -18.53 4.76 2.52
CA SER A 11 -17.16 4.53 2.96
C SER A 11 -16.52 3.43 2.13
N TYR A 12 -15.27 3.65 1.75
CA TYR A 12 -14.46 2.71 0.98
C TYR A 12 -13.19 2.36 1.75
N GLN A 13 -12.91 1.07 1.85
CA GLN A 13 -11.69 0.52 2.43
C GLN A 13 -10.99 -0.30 1.34
N LEU A 14 -9.83 0.18 0.88
CA LEU A 14 -8.96 -0.58 0.01
C LEU A 14 -8.38 -1.79 0.78
N ASP A 15 -8.32 -2.95 0.12
CA ASP A 15 -7.64 -4.12 0.67
C ASP A 15 -6.18 -4.15 0.20
N ASN A 16 -5.29 -3.51 0.96
CA ASN A 16 -3.86 -3.53 0.68
C ASN A 16 -3.21 -4.91 0.89
N SER A 17 -3.93 -5.93 1.37
CA SER A 17 -3.42 -7.30 1.40
C SER A 17 -3.64 -8.04 0.08
N ASN A 18 -4.45 -7.48 -0.82
CA ASN A 18 -4.69 -8.04 -2.15
C ASN A 18 -3.40 -7.94 -3.00
N PRO A 19 -2.86 -9.07 -3.50
CA PRO A 19 -1.65 -9.06 -4.32
C PRO A 19 -1.78 -8.22 -5.60
N ASP A 20 -2.97 -8.12 -6.18
CA ASP A 20 -3.19 -7.30 -7.38
C ASP A 20 -3.00 -5.80 -7.06
N VAL A 21 -3.47 -5.35 -5.89
CA VAL A 21 -3.27 -3.97 -5.39
C VAL A 21 -1.80 -3.73 -5.09
N GLN A 22 -1.11 -4.70 -4.47
CA GLN A 22 0.32 -4.58 -4.15
C GLN A 22 1.22 -4.62 -5.39
N SER A 23 0.71 -5.10 -6.53
CA SER A 23 1.44 -5.16 -7.80
C SER A 23 1.29 -3.91 -8.68
N LEU A 24 0.56 -2.89 -8.21
CA LEU A 24 0.37 -1.66 -8.96
C LEU A 24 1.63 -0.79 -8.92
N ASP A 25 2.34 -0.76 -10.04
CA ASP A 25 3.48 0.14 -10.27
C ASP A 25 3.04 1.60 -10.42
N ASP A 26 4.01 2.53 -10.33
CA ASP A 26 3.81 3.95 -10.60
C ASP A 26 3.11 4.18 -11.95
N GLY A 27 1.97 4.89 -11.91
CA GLY A 27 1.21 5.24 -13.10
C GLY A 27 0.28 4.14 -13.61
N VAL A 28 0.19 3.00 -12.92
CA VAL A 28 -0.84 1.97 -13.17
C VAL A 28 -2.09 2.32 -12.35
N THR A 29 -3.26 2.20 -12.97
CA THR A 29 -4.55 2.42 -12.31
C THR A 29 -5.45 1.22 -12.52
N ILE A 30 -6.12 0.78 -11.45
CA ILE A 30 -7.25 -0.16 -11.53
C ILE A 30 -8.53 0.53 -11.06
N GLN A 31 -9.68 -0.04 -11.44
CA GLN A 31 -10.98 0.51 -11.11
C GLN A 31 -11.80 -0.47 -10.29
N ASP A 32 -12.30 0.01 -9.16
CA ASP A 32 -13.39 -0.64 -8.46
C ASP A 32 -14.72 0.01 -8.88
N VAL A 33 -15.62 -0.80 -9.44
CA VAL A 33 -16.91 -0.36 -9.97
C VAL A 33 -18.03 -0.98 -9.15
N PHE A 34 -18.88 -0.13 -8.56
CA PHE A 34 -20.01 -0.54 -7.75
C PHE A 34 -21.30 0.04 -8.33
N THR A 35 -22.24 -0.84 -8.69
CA THR A 35 -23.59 -0.44 -9.08
C THR A 35 -24.50 -0.49 -7.86
N TYR A 36 -25.29 0.57 -7.65
CA TYR A 36 -26.24 0.64 -6.54
C TYR A 36 -27.59 1.21 -7.01
N THR A 37 -28.65 0.85 -6.29
CA THR A 37 -30.01 1.33 -6.52
C THR A 37 -30.46 2.12 -5.30
N ILE A 38 -31.04 3.29 -5.53
CA ILE A 38 -31.74 4.09 -4.52
C ILE A 38 -33.24 3.97 -4.77
N THR A 39 -34.02 3.95 -3.70
CA THR A 39 -35.49 3.95 -3.75
C THR A 39 -35.97 5.20 -3.02
N ASP A 40 -36.88 5.96 -3.62
CA ASP A 40 -37.49 7.11 -2.95
C ASP A 40 -38.68 6.71 -2.06
N ALA A 41 -39.38 7.71 -1.51
CA ALA A 41 -40.42 7.49 -0.51
C ALA A 41 -41.71 6.85 -1.06
N ASP A 42 -41.96 6.90 -2.37
CA ASP A 42 -43.13 6.27 -3.00
C ASP A 42 -42.79 5.00 -3.79
N GLY A 43 -41.50 4.63 -3.84
CA GLY A 43 -41.04 3.31 -4.25
C GLY A 43 -40.37 3.30 -5.62
N ASP A 44 -40.15 4.46 -6.23
CA ASP A 44 -39.44 4.56 -7.50
C ASP A 44 -37.95 4.30 -7.28
N GLU A 45 -37.38 3.45 -8.15
CA GLU A 45 -35.98 3.07 -8.10
C GLU A 45 -35.14 3.84 -9.12
N SER A 46 -33.92 4.21 -8.73
CA SER A 46 -32.91 4.77 -9.62
C SER A 46 -31.57 4.08 -9.43
N THR A 47 -30.94 3.68 -10.53
CA THR A 47 -29.66 2.99 -10.51
C THR A 47 -28.53 3.95 -10.86
N ALA A 48 -27.44 3.88 -10.10
CA ALA A 48 -26.22 4.65 -10.32
C ALA A 48 -24.98 3.76 -10.22
N THR A 49 -23.86 4.26 -10.73
CA THR A 49 -22.56 3.58 -10.70
C THR A 49 -21.53 4.47 -10.01
N LEU A 50 -20.89 3.95 -8.97
CA LEU A 50 -19.72 4.54 -8.32
C LEU A 50 -18.46 3.87 -8.87
N THR A 51 -17.56 4.67 -9.44
CA THR A 51 -16.23 4.23 -9.90
C THR A 51 -15.17 4.82 -8.99
N ILE A 52 -14.28 3.99 -8.48
CA ILE A 52 -13.15 4.39 -7.64
C ILE A 52 -11.86 3.99 -8.39
N ASP A 53 -11.05 4.99 -8.72
CA ASP A 53 -9.73 4.79 -9.31
C ASP A 53 -8.69 4.56 -8.20
N VAL A 54 -8.04 3.40 -8.24
CA VAL A 54 -6.93 3.04 -7.34
C VAL A 54 -5.64 3.18 -8.13
N ASN A 55 -4.82 4.15 -7.74
CA ASN A 55 -3.55 4.43 -8.41
C ASN A 55 -2.40 3.73 -7.68
N GLY A 56 -1.57 3.03 -8.43
CA GLY A 56 -0.33 2.45 -7.97
C GLY A 56 0.69 3.51 -7.60
N LEU A 57 1.46 3.20 -6.56
CA LEU A 57 2.63 3.96 -6.14
C LEU A 57 3.70 2.96 -5.71
N THR A 58 4.92 3.12 -6.22
CA THR A 58 6.07 2.34 -5.78
C THR A 58 6.47 2.75 -4.37
N ASP A 59 6.56 1.77 -3.48
CA ASP A 59 7.13 1.99 -2.15
C ASP A 59 8.58 2.47 -2.29
N GLY A 60 8.98 3.45 -1.46
CA GLY A 60 10.32 4.02 -1.49
C GLY A 60 11.42 2.96 -1.37
N ALA A 61 12.64 3.33 -1.79
CA ALA A 61 13.78 2.40 -1.74
C ALA A 61 13.97 1.82 -0.32
N PRO A 62 14.22 0.50 -0.17
CA PRO A 62 14.46 -0.09 1.13
C PRO A 62 15.70 0.53 1.76
N THR A 63 15.63 0.82 3.06
CA THR A 63 16.79 1.23 3.84
C THR A 63 17.48 0.00 4.42
N ILE A 64 18.77 -0.13 4.18
CA ILE A 64 19.62 -1.12 4.84
C ILE A 64 20.43 -0.36 5.89
N SER A 65 20.25 -0.71 7.17
CA SER A 65 21.09 -0.22 8.27
C SER A 65 21.93 -1.39 8.75
N ILE A 66 23.25 -1.20 8.81
CA ILE A 66 24.17 -2.12 9.48
C ILE A 66 24.47 -1.50 10.84
N ASP A 67 24.08 -2.17 11.92
CA ASP A 67 24.48 -1.76 13.26
C ASP A 67 25.94 -2.13 13.45
N ASP A 68 26.79 -1.11 13.53
CA ASP A 68 28.19 -1.27 13.87
C ASP A 68 28.32 -1.64 15.37
N ALA A 69 28.93 -2.79 15.63
CA ALA A 69 29.06 -3.37 16.96
C ALA A 69 30.31 -2.90 17.72
N ASP A 70 31.26 -2.20 17.07
CA ASP A 70 32.51 -1.78 17.71
C ASP A 70 32.52 -0.31 18.21
N ALA A 71 31.43 0.43 17.93
CA ALA A 71 31.20 1.83 18.30
C ALA A 71 32.15 2.85 17.65
N ASP A 72 32.89 2.48 16.60
CA ASP A 72 33.74 3.37 15.81
C ASP A 72 33.06 3.76 14.48
N VAL A 73 32.13 4.72 14.56
CA VAL A 73 31.36 5.19 13.40
C VAL A 73 32.21 6.05 12.47
N THR A 74 33.11 5.42 11.71
CA THR A 74 33.72 6.05 10.53
C THR A 74 32.90 5.66 9.30
N PRO A 75 32.60 6.60 8.37
CA PRO A 75 31.73 6.33 7.20
C PRO A 75 32.23 5.26 6.22
N ALA A 76 33.37 4.62 6.49
CA ALA A 76 34.04 3.68 5.60
C ALA A 76 33.96 2.23 6.08
N ASP A 77 33.53 1.94 7.31
CA ASP A 77 33.56 0.58 7.82
C ASP A 77 32.21 -0.13 7.62
N ASN A 78 32.24 -1.21 6.85
CA ASN A 78 31.10 -2.08 6.61
C ASN A 78 31.55 -3.50 6.99
N SER A 79 31.94 -3.66 8.26
CA SER A 79 32.57 -4.87 8.78
C SER A 79 31.60 -6.06 8.76
N VAL A 80 32.00 -7.14 8.07
CA VAL A 80 31.33 -8.44 8.12
C VAL A 80 32.08 -9.30 9.13
N VAL A 81 31.41 -9.69 10.22
CA VAL A 81 31.99 -10.61 11.20
C VAL A 81 32.09 -12.00 10.56
N GLU A 82 33.29 -12.40 10.14
CA GLU A 82 33.60 -13.81 9.90
C GLU A 82 33.50 -14.52 11.26
N GLY A 83 32.80 -15.66 11.33
CA GLY A 83 32.54 -16.39 12.57
C GLY A 83 33.77 -16.87 13.36
N SER A 84 35.00 -16.53 12.93
CA SER A 84 36.24 -16.71 13.70
C SER A 84 36.55 -15.56 14.66
N GLY A 85 35.80 -14.45 14.63
CA GLY A 85 36.04 -13.29 15.49
C GLY A 85 37.20 -12.39 15.01
N ASP A 86 37.67 -12.58 13.78
CA ASP A 86 38.62 -11.68 13.14
C ASP A 86 37.85 -10.63 12.32
N THR A 87 38.16 -9.36 12.53
CA THR A 87 37.72 -8.28 11.65
C THR A 87 38.60 -8.24 10.41
N VAL A 88 37.99 -8.36 9.23
CA VAL A 88 38.69 -8.15 7.96
C VAL A 88 38.40 -6.73 7.51
N ASN A 89 39.37 -5.83 7.73
CA ASN A 89 39.34 -4.49 7.15
C ASN A 89 39.81 -4.54 5.70
N GLY A 90 38.97 -4.07 4.78
CA GLY A 90 39.33 -3.75 3.40
C GLY A 90 39.80 -2.31 3.26
#